data_AF-A0A1Q8BJP9-F1
#
_entry.id   AF-A0A1Q8BJP9-F1
#
_cell.length_a   1.000
_cell.length_b   1.000
_cell.length_c   1.000
_cell.angle_alpha   90.00
_cell.angle_beta   90.00
_cell.angle_gamma   90.00
#
_symmetry.space_group_name_H-M   'P 1'
#
loop_
_entity.id
_entity.type
_entity.pdbx_description
1 polymer ?
#
loop_
_entity_poly.entity_id
_entity_poly.type
_entity_poly.pdbx_seq_one_letter_code
_entity_poly.pdbx_strand_id
1 'polypeptide(L)'
;MTFPLVCDPHAQDALKARGEEPHKLIETYAGVLNRIVAGTPAGVTLGMHMCRGNNRGKWMGSGGYEYVSEVGLRNVDIPNYFMEYDSDRAGDFTPLRHVPKGKHVVLGLISTKTPVLESKDVVKRRIDEASTHLPLDQLCLSPQCGFASNFMGNPVTVDDEKKKLSLVVEIAREVWG
;
A
#
# COMPACT_ATOMS: atom_id res chain seq x y z
N MET A 1 -0.09 3.94 -15.78
CA MET A 1 -0.57 2.81 -14.94
C MET A 1 0.37 2.68 -13.75
N THR A 2 -0.08 2.63 -12.50
CA THR A 2 0.79 2.53 -11.31
C THR A 2 1.20 1.09 -11.02
N PHE A 3 2.22 0.83 -10.19
CA PHE A 3 2.62 -0.54 -9.82
C PHE A 3 1.43 -1.43 -9.39
N PRO A 4 0.55 -1.00 -8.47
CA PRO A 4 -0.53 -1.86 -8.00
C PRO A 4 -1.57 -2.17 -9.08
N LEU A 5 -1.70 -1.31 -10.10
CA LEU A 5 -2.61 -1.56 -11.22
C LEU A 5 -2.02 -2.56 -12.21
N VAL A 6 -0.69 -2.62 -12.36
CA VAL A 6 -0.03 -3.63 -13.22
C VAL A 6 -0.16 -5.04 -12.61
N CYS A 7 -0.46 -5.17 -11.32
CA CYS A 7 -0.79 -6.46 -10.71
C CYS A 7 -2.08 -7.10 -11.25
N ASP A 8 -2.99 -6.31 -11.83
CA ASP A 8 -4.24 -6.80 -12.39
C ASP A 8 -4.00 -7.44 -13.77
N PRO A 9 -4.34 -8.73 -14.00
CA PRO A 9 -4.16 -9.38 -15.29
C PRO A 9 -4.82 -8.65 -16.46
N HIS A 10 -5.99 -8.04 -16.24
CA HIS A 10 -6.67 -7.27 -17.29
C HIS A 10 -5.87 -6.02 -17.70
N ALA A 11 -5.19 -5.40 -16.74
CA ALA A 11 -4.34 -4.26 -16.99
C ALA A 11 -3.07 -4.66 -17.76
N GLN A 12 -2.52 -5.84 -17.45
CA GLN A 12 -1.40 -6.42 -18.19
C GLN A 12 -1.79 -6.74 -19.64
N ASP A 13 -2.97 -7.33 -19.86
CA ASP A 13 -3.46 -7.64 -21.21
C ASP A 13 -3.70 -6.37 -22.03
N ALA A 14 -4.25 -5.32 -21.41
CA ALA A 14 -4.43 -4.01 -22.04
C ALA A 14 -3.11 -3.30 -22.38
N LEU A 15 -2.04 -3.55 -21.62
CA LEU A 15 -0.68 -3.09 -21.95
C LEU A 15 -0.13 -3.86 -23.16
N LYS A 16 -0.18 -5.19 -23.12
CA LYS A 16 0.31 -6.07 -24.20
C LYS A 16 -0.41 -5.80 -25.52
N ALA A 17 -1.73 -5.58 -25.48
CA ALA A 17 -2.54 -5.25 -26.67
C ALA A 17 -2.11 -3.93 -27.34
N ARG A 18 -1.45 -3.03 -26.60
CA ARG A 18 -0.89 -1.77 -27.12
C ARG A 18 0.59 -1.90 -27.52
N GLY A 19 1.15 -3.11 -27.48
CA GLY A 19 2.56 -3.37 -27.77
C GLY A 19 3.51 -2.98 -26.63
N GLU A 20 2.99 -2.74 -25.43
CA GLU A 20 3.79 -2.44 -24.24
C GLU A 20 4.11 -3.73 -23.46
N GLU A 21 5.32 -3.80 -22.90
CA GLU A 21 5.75 -4.92 -22.04
C GLU A 21 5.58 -4.52 -20.56
N PRO A 22 4.62 -5.12 -19.81
CA PRO A 22 4.34 -4.70 -18.43
C PRO A 22 5.54 -4.76 -17.50
N HIS A 23 6.41 -5.76 -17.66
CA HIS A 23 7.63 -5.87 -16.84
C HIS A 23 8.63 -4.73 -17.12
N LYS A 24 8.87 -4.40 -18.38
CA LYS A 24 9.74 -3.26 -18.76
C LYS A 24 9.17 -1.94 -18.27
N LEU A 25 7.85 -1.81 -18.22
CA LEU A 25 7.19 -0.63 -17.67
C LEU A 25 7.49 -0.47 -16.17
N ILE A 26 7.42 -1.57 -15.40
CA ILE A 26 7.76 -1.58 -13.97
C ILE A 26 9.23 -1.20 -13.75
N GLU A 27 10.16 -1.78 -14.51
CA GLU A 27 11.59 -1.42 -14.45
C GLU A 27 11.84 0.05 -14.78
N THR A 28 11.14 0.56 -15.80
CA THR A 28 11.23 1.98 -16.21
C THR A 28 10.77 2.89 -15.07
N TYR A 29 9.65 2.58 -14.41
CA TYR A 29 9.17 3.34 -13.25
C TYR A 29 10.15 3.28 -12.08
N ALA A 30 10.70 2.10 -11.77
CA ALA A 30 11.70 1.97 -10.72
C ALA A 30 12.94 2.85 -11.01
N GLY A 31 13.43 2.83 -12.25
CA GLY A 31 14.54 3.70 -12.67
C GLY A 31 14.23 5.19 -12.54
N VAL A 32 13.00 5.62 -12.88
CA VAL A 32 12.57 7.02 -12.68
C VAL A 32 12.53 7.38 -11.19
N LEU A 33 11.91 6.53 -10.36
CA LEU A 33 11.78 6.77 -8.93
C LEU A 33 13.16 6.82 -8.24
N ASN A 34 14.08 5.92 -8.58
CA ASN A 34 15.41 5.92 -7.98
C ASN A 34 16.21 7.17 -8.35
N ARG A 35 16.03 7.72 -9.57
CA ARG A 35 16.62 9.02 -9.93
C ARG A 35 16.07 10.17 -9.10
N ILE A 36 14.77 10.14 -8.77
CA ILE A 36 14.15 11.14 -7.88
C ILE A 36 14.73 10.99 -6.47
N VAL A 37 14.81 9.77 -5.95
CA VAL A 37 15.40 9.47 -4.63
C VAL A 37 16.85 9.94 -4.56
N ALA A 38 17.67 9.66 -5.58
CA ALA A 38 19.07 10.08 -5.64
C ALA A 38 19.28 11.60 -5.59
N GLY A 39 18.30 12.38 -6.07
CA GLY A 39 18.31 13.84 -5.99
C GLY A 39 17.73 14.42 -4.70
N THR A 40 17.30 13.58 -3.76
CA THR A 40 16.61 14.03 -2.54
C THR A 40 17.61 14.54 -1.49
N PRO A 41 17.40 15.74 -0.91
CA PRO A 41 18.28 16.28 0.12
C PRO A 41 18.38 15.38 1.37
N ALA A 42 19.54 15.42 2.03
CA ALA A 42 19.72 14.76 3.32
C ALA A 42 18.70 15.24 4.34
N GLY A 43 18.20 14.32 5.17
CA GLY A 43 17.19 14.59 6.20
C GLY A 43 15.74 14.57 5.71
N VAL A 44 15.48 14.39 4.41
CA VAL A 44 14.13 14.20 3.88
C VAL A 44 13.74 12.72 3.93
N THR A 45 12.62 12.42 4.57
CA THR A 45 12.03 11.08 4.56
C THR A 45 11.06 10.96 3.40
N LEU A 46 11.28 9.97 2.52
CA LEU A 46 10.40 9.68 1.40
C LEU A 46 9.45 8.53 1.72
N GLY A 47 8.23 8.60 1.19
CA GLY A 47 7.27 7.52 1.21
C GLY A 47 6.53 7.41 -0.11
N MET A 48 6.22 6.19 -0.53
CA MET A 48 5.42 5.93 -1.73
C MET A 48 4.12 5.26 -1.35
N HIS A 49 3.01 5.89 -1.72
CA HIS A 49 1.71 5.27 -1.63
C HIS A 49 1.41 4.42 -2.87
N MET A 50 1.14 3.14 -2.62
CA MET A 50 0.76 2.16 -3.63
C MET A 50 -0.76 2.07 -3.75
N CYS A 51 -1.32 3.00 -4.51
CA CYS A 51 -2.76 3.12 -4.69
C CYS A 51 -3.32 2.25 -5.83
N ARG A 52 -4.47 1.59 -5.60
CA ARG A 52 -5.30 0.91 -6.61
C ARG A 52 -6.52 1.73 -7.04
N GLY A 53 -6.53 3.01 -6.71
CA GLY A 53 -7.67 3.89 -6.89
C GLY A 53 -8.62 3.88 -5.70
N ASN A 54 -9.04 5.07 -5.33
CA ASN A 54 -9.94 5.31 -4.21
C ASN A 54 -10.99 6.30 -4.68
N ASN A 55 -11.94 5.88 -5.54
CA ASN A 55 -12.95 6.77 -6.11
C ASN A 55 -14.36 6.33 -5.68
N ARG A 56 -14.94 6.99 -4.67
CA ARG A 56 -16.27 6.68 -4.12
C ARG A 56 -16.42 5.22 -3.70
N GLY A 57 -15.43 4.67 -3.00
CA GLY A 57 -15.37 3.26 -2.65
C GLY A 57 -15.06 2.29 -3.80
N LYS A 58 -14.95 2.78 -5.04
CA LYS A 58 -14.52 1.99 -6.21
C LYS A 58 -13.00 1.98 -6.34
N TRP A 59 -12.51 0.90 -6.93
CA TRP A 59 -11.10 0.67 -7.26
C TRP A 59 -10.92 0.50 -8.78
N MET A 60 -9.69 0.63 -9.24
CA MET A 60 -9.33 0.54 -10.67
C MET A 60 -8.65 -0.78 -11.05
N GLY A 61 -8.15 -1.57 -10.10
CA GLY A 61 -7.56 -2.88 -10.39
C GLY A 61 -7.42 -3.75 -9.15
N SER A 62 -7.47 -5.07 -9.31
CA SER A 62 -7.35 -6.10 -8.24
C SER A 62 -6.02 -6.86 -8.30
N GLY A 63 -5.76 -7.71 -7.31
CA GLY A 63 -4.61 -8.61 -7.32
C GLY A 63 -3.54 -8.27 -6.29
N GLY A 64 -2.88 -9.31 -5.80
CA GLY A 64 -1.75 -9.23 -4.87
C GLY A 64 -0.54 -8.50 -5.45
N TYR A 65 0.35 -8.05 -4.58
CA TYR A 65 1.57 -7.33 -4.99
C TYR A 65 2.65 -8.21 -5.62
N GLU A 66 2.41 -9.52 -5.73
CA GLU A 66 3.40 -10.50 -6.16
C GLU A 66 4.09 -10.12 -7.48
N TYR A 67 3.31 -9.77 -8.51
CA TYR A 67 3.83 -9.43 -9.85
C TYR A 67 4.84 -8.29 -9.86
N VAL A 68 4.68 -7.31 -8.96
CA VAL A 68 5.56 -6.13 -8.87
C VAL A 68 6.55 -6.22 -7.73
N SER A 69 6.51 -7.26 -6.90
CA SER A 69 7.18 -7.28 -5.60
C SER A 69 8.70 -7.21 -5.70
N GLU A 70 9.30 -7.96 -6.62
CA GLU A 70 10.75 -7.94 -6.82
C GLU A 70 11.26 -6.57 -7.26
N VAL A 71 10.65 -5.95 -8.27
CA VAL A 71 11.14 -4.65 -8.73
C VAL A 71 10.65 -3.52 -7.80
N GLY A 72 9.36 -3.49 -7.49
CA GLY A 72 8.69 -2.41 -6.76
C GLY A 72 9.06 -2.33 -5.28
N LEU A 73 9.28 -3.47 -4.60
CA LEU A 73 9.62 -3.49 -3.17
C LEU A 73 11.14 -3.64 -2.93
N ARG A 74 11.83 -4.43 -3.76
CA ARG A 74 13.28 -4.63 -3.60
C ARG A 74 14.07 -3.50 -4.24
N ASN A 75 13.83 -3.21 -5.52
CA ASN A 75 14.74 -2.39 -6.33
C ASN A 75 14.42 -0.88 -6.30
N VAL A 76 13.21 -0.48 -5.89
CA VAL A 76 12.88 0.95 -5.73
C VAL A 76 13.51 1.49 -4.45
N ASP A 77 14.31 2.56 -4.52
CA ASP A 77 15.09 3.08 -3.37
C ASP A 77 14.28 3.89 -2.35
N ILE A 78 12.95 3.83 -2.42
CA ILE A 78 12.06 4.51 -1.47
C ILE A 78 12.03 3.72 -0.15
N PRO A 79 12.25 4.36 1.01
CA PRO A 79 12.38 3.65 2.27
C PRO A 79 11.04 3.27 2.91
N ASN A 80 9.92 3.90 2.54
CA ASN A 80 8.63 3.66 3.18
C ASN A 80 7.52 3.42 2.14
N TYR A 81 6.80 2.32 2.27
CA TYR A 81 5.72 1.94 1.36
C TYR A 81 4.38 1.94 2.08
N PHE A 82 3.39 2.69 1.57
CA PHE A 82 2.02 2.69 2.08
C PHE A 82 1.15 1.81 1.19
N MET A 83 0.78 0.62 1.67
CA MET A 83 0.19 -0.44 0.84
C MET A 83 -1.24 -0.75 1.26
N GLU A 84 -2.17 -0.75 0.30
CA GLU A 84 -3.57 -1.13 0.54
C GLU A 84 -3.70 -2.65 0.83
N TYR A 85 -4.31 -2.99 1.98
CA TYR A 85 -4.59 -4.36 2.45
C TYR A 85 -5.96 -4.49 3.17
N ASP A 86 -6.88 -3.54 2.96
CA ASP A 86 -8.19 -3.45 3.65
C ASP A 86 -9.23 -4.48 3.21
N SER A 87 -8.91 -5.30 2.21
CA SER A 87 -9.79 -6.34 1.68
C SER A 87 -8.98 -7.50 1.11
N ASP A 88 -9.59 -8.70 1.07
CA ASP A 88 -8.97 -9.92 0.51
C ASP A 88 -8.55 -9.76 -0.96
N ARG A 89 -9.17 -8.82 -1.67
CA ARG A 89 -8.82 -8.44 -3.05
C ARG A 89 -7.39 -7.92 -3.19
N ALA A 90 -6.81 -7.37 -2.12
CA ALA A 90 -5.44 -6.87 -2.13
C ALA A 90 -4.38 -7.98 -2.09
N GLY A 91 -4.82 -9.25 -2.01
CA GLY A 91 -3.96 -10.42 -1.91
C GLY A 91 -3.48 -10.66 -0.48
N ASP A 92 -2.47 -11.51 -0.36
CA ASP A 92 -1.81 -11.88 0.89
C ASP A 92 -0.52 -11.07 1.14
N PHE A 93 0.15 -11.39 2.25
CA PHE A 93 1.40 -10.74 2.66
C PHE A 93 2.67 -11.44 2.15
N THR A 94 2.56 -12.53 1.38
CA THR A 94 3.72 -13.25 0.82
C THR A 94 4.67 -12.33 0.05
N PRO A 95 4.22 -11.31 -0.72
CA PRO A 95 5.10 -10.36 -1.42
C PRO A 95 6.07 -9.60 -0.50
N LEU A 96 5.75 -9.44 0.79
CA LEU A 96 6.59 -8.69 1.73
C LEU A 96 7.97 -9.32 1.95
N ARG A 97 8.14 -10.61 1.63
CA ARG A 97 9.44 -11.30 1.65
C ARG A 97 10.50 -10.65 0.74
N HIS A 98 10.08 -9.85 -0.24
CA HIS A 98 10.98 -9.14 -1.14
C HIS A 98 11.44 -7.78 -0.60
N VAL A 99 10.88 -7.31 0.51
CA VAL A 99 11.26 -6.05 1.14
C VAL A 99 12.61 -6.24 1.86
N PRO A 100 13.66 -5.50 1.49
CA PRO A 100 14.96 -5.61 2.13
C PRO A 100 14.95 -4.95 3.53
N LYS A 101 15.96 -5.29 4.33
CA LYS A 101 16.18 -4.61 5.62
C LYS A 101 16.36 -3.10 5.43
N GLY A 102 15.87 -2.33 6.39
CA GLY A 102 15.96 -0.86 6.38
C GLY A 102 14.85 -0.15 5.60
N LYS A 103 13.93 -0.90 4.97
CA LYS A 103 12.69 -0.35 4.41
C LYS A 103 11.49 -0.73 5.26
N HIS A 104 10.48 0.12 5.30
CA HIS A 104 9.28 -0.08 6.09
C HIS A 104 8.05 -0.23 5.20
N VAL A 105 7.14 -1.09 5.64
CA VAL A 105 5.82 -1.26 5.03
C VAL A 105 4.76 -0.81 6.01
N VAL A 106 4.02 0.21 5.61
CA VAL A 106 2.83 0.69 6.29
C VAL A 106 1.63 -0.09 5.76
N LEU A 107 1.11 -0.97 6.60
CA LEU A 107 -0.03 -1.83 6.31
C LEU A 107 -1.32 -1.01 6.36
N GLY A 108 -1.91 -0.80 5.19
CA GLY A 108 -3.19 -0.13 5.02
C GLY A 108 -4.38 -1.04 5.34
N LEU A 109 -4.60 -1.32 6.62
CA LEU A 109 -5.62 -2.28 7.10
C LEU A 109 -6.94 -1.64 7.51
N ILE A 110 -6.98 -0.31 7.67
CA ILE A 110 -8.19 0.43 8.04
C ILE A 110 -8.82 1.00 6.77
N SER A 111 -10.04 0.61 6.43
CA SER A 111 -10.69 1.05 5.20
C SER A 111 -11.14 2.51 5.31
N THR A 112 -10.87 3.30 4.28
CA THR A 112 -11.39 4.68 4.15
C THR A 112 -12.63 4.77 3.25
N LYS A 113 -13.14 3.62 2.81
CA LYS A 113 -14.21 3.50 1.82
C LYS A 113 -15.58 3.25 2.46
N THR A 114 -15.61 2.89 3.73
CA THR A 114 -16.82 2.57 4.48
C THR A 114 -16.78 3.23 5.87
N PRO A 115 -17.94 3.54 6.48
CA PRO A 115 -17.98 4.08 7.84
C PRO A 115 -17.82 3.00 8.91
N VAL A 116 -17.77 1.72 8.53
CA VAL A 116 -17.66 0.60 9.46
C VAL A 116 -16.28 0.64 10.11
N LEU A 117 -16.25 0.70 11.44
CA LEU A 117 -15.01 0.64 12.20
C LEU A 117 -14.50 -0.81 12.28
N GLU A 118 -13.22 -1.00 12.00
CA GLU A 118 -12.58 -2.30 11.98
C GLU A 118 -12.44 -2.88 13.40
N SER A 119 -12.52 -4.22 13.51
CA SER A 119 -12.24 -4.90 14.77
C SER A 119 -10.75 -4.86 15.07
N LYS A 120 -10.40 -4.40 16.28
CA LYS A 120 -9.01 -4.33 16.76
C LYS A 120 -8.31 -5.69 16.68
N ASP A 121 -8.98 -6.76 17.12
CA ASP A 121 -8.43 -8.11 17.13
C ASP A 121 -8.17 -8.64 15.71
N VAL A 122 -9.05 -8.30 14.76
CA VAL A 122 -8.84 -8.65 13.35
C VAL A 122 -7.60 -7.95 12.80
N VAL A 123 -7.45 -6.65 13.07
CA VAL A 123 -6.31 -5.86 12.58
C VAL A 123 -5.00 -6.38 13.18
N LYS A 124 -4.97 -6.69 14.48
CA LYS A 124 -3.80 -7.27 15.14
C LYS A 124 -3.39 -8.61 14.55
N ARG A 125 -4.35 -9.53 14.35
CA ARG A 125 -4.05 -10.82 13.69
C ARG A 125 -3.46 -10.64 12.29
N ARG A 126 -3.91 -9.65 11.54
CA ARG A 126 -3.38 -9.32 10.21
C ARG A 126 -1.96 -8.75 10.29
N ILE A 127 -1.64 -7.97 11.31
CA ILE A 127 -0.27 -7.53 11.58
C ILE A 127 0.61 -8.74 11.93
N ASP A 128 0.14 -9.65 12.78
CA ASP A 128 0.86 -10.88 13.13
C ASP A 128 1.13 -11.74 11.88
N GLU A 129 0.14 -11.90 10.99
CA GLU A 129 0.28 -12.58 9.71
C GLU A 129 1.36 -11.93 8.84
N ALA A 130 1.32 -10.61 8.66
CA ALA A 130 2.34 -9.86 7.92
C ALA A 130 3.74 -10.02 8.54
N SER A 131 3.82 -10.10 9.87
CA SER A 131 5.07 -10.24 10.61
C SER A 131 5.80 -11.57 10.34
N THR A 132 5.09 -12.57 9.82
CA THR A 132 5.69 -13.84 9.37
C THR A 132 6.55 -13.68 8.10
N HIS A 133 6.32 -12.61 7.32
CA HIS A 133 7.01 -12.33 6.06
C HIS A 133 8.00 -11.16 6.14
N LEU A 134 7.77 -10.21 7.04
CA LEU A 134 8.62 -9.04 7.26
C LEU A 134 8.70 -8.75 8.76
N PRO A 135 9.90 -8.54 9.35
CA PRO A 135 10.03 -8.27 10.78
C PRO A 135 9.12 -7.14 11.27
N LEU A 136 8.60 -7.29 12.49
CA LEU A 136 7.63 -6.35 13.08
C LEU A 136 8.16 -4.91 13.17
N ASP A 137 9.47 -4.73 13.36
CA ASP A 137 10.15 -3.43 13.39
C ASP A 137 10.23 -2.75 12.02
N GLN A 138 9.97 -3.47 10.93
CA GLN A 138 9.81 -2.96 9.58
C GLN A 138 8.34 -2.74 9.18
N LEU A 139 7.40 -3.00 10.10
CA LEU A 139 5.96 -2.85 9.86
C LEU A 139 5.38 -1.63 10.58
N CYS A 140 4.38 -1.02 9.97
CA CYS A 140 3.58 0.08 10.54
C CYS A 140 2.10 -0.12 10.17
N LEU A 141 1.21 0.68 10.77
CA LEU A 141 -0.23 0.64 10.50
C LEU A 141 -0.73 2.01 9.98
N SER A 142 -1.60 1.98 8.98
CA SER A 142 -2.35 3.16 8.54
C SER A 142 -3.73 2.80 8.01
N PRO A 143 -4.56 3.81 7.69
CA PRO A 143 -5.63 3.63 6.72
C PRO A 143 -5.09 3.21 5.36
N GLN A 144 -5.92 2.52 4.58
CA GLN A 144 -5.54 1.99 3.27
C GLN A 144 -5.18 3.07 2.24
N CYS A 145 -5.82 4.23 2.32
CA CYS A 145 -5.58 5.38 1.46
C CYS A 145 -5.97 6.65 2.24
N GLY A 146 -5.97 7.81 1.59
CA GLY A 146 -6.58 9.03 2.14
C GLY A 146 -8.11 8.90 2.29
N PHE A 147 -8.69 9.73 3.15
CA PHE A 147 -10.14 9.88 3.29
C PHE A 147 -10.77 10.73 2.17
N ALA A 148 -9.98 11.64 1.58
CA ALA A 148 -10.37 12.44 0.43
C ALA A 148 -10.14 11.66 -0.88
N SER A 149 -11.21 11.14 -1.48
CA SER A 149 -11.16 10.44 -2.78
C SER A 149 -11.26 11.37 -3.99
N ASN A 150 -12.16 12.35 -3.92
CA ASN A 150 -12.41 13.41 -4.91
C ASN A 150 -13.15 14.59 -4.22
N PHE A 151 -13.61 15.61 -4.96
CA PHE A 151 -14.31 16.77 -4.39
C PHE A 151 -15.59 16.42 -3.58
N MET A 152 -16.19 15.25 -3.82
CA MET A 152 -17.37 14.74 -3.10
C MET A 152 -17.01 13.84 -1.91
N GLY A 153 -15.75 13.44 -1.75
CA GLY A 153 -15.28 12.58 -0.65
C GLY A 153 -15.70 11.11 -0.73
N ASN A 154 -15.30 10.34 0.29
CA ASN A 154 -15.75 8.97 0.54
C ASN A 154 -17.02 8.99 1.45
N PRO A 155 -17.81 7.90 1.51
CA PRO A 155 -19.00 7.83 2.36
C PRO A 155 -18.62 7.62 3.83
N VAL A 156 -17.81 8.53 4.37
CA VAL A 156 -17.31 8.57 5.75
C VAL A 156 -17.52 9.98 6.27
N THR A 157 -18.00 10.10 7.50
CA THR A 157 -18.12 11.40 8.17
C THR A 157 -16.81 11.75 8.86
N VAL A 158 -16.62 13.03 9.20
CA VAL A 158 -15.47 13.48 10.01
C VAL A 158 -15.37 12.72 11.34
N ASP A 159 -16.51 12.31 11.92
CA ASP A 159 -16.49 11.52 13.15
C ASP A 159 -16.06 10.06 12.90
N ASP A 160 -16.36 9.49 11.73
CA ASP A 160 -15.83 8.19 11.33
C ASP A 160 -14.31 8.27 11.11
N GLU A 161 -13.83 9.34 10.46
CA GLU A 161 -12.39 9.59 10.27
C GLU A 161 -11.66 9.67 11.62
N LYS A 162 -12.19 10.43 12.58
CA LYS A 162 -11.62 10.53 13.94
C LYS A 162 -11.57 9.17 14.63
N LYS A 163 -12.65 8.38 14.57
CA LYS A 163 -12.70 7.04 15.16
C LYS A 163 -11.68 6.10 14.54
N LYS A 164 -11.57 6.11 13.20
CA LYS A 164 -10.59 5.29 12.45
C LYS A 164 -9.15 5.69 12.77
N LEU A 165 -8.85 6.99 12.83
CA LEU A 165 -7.52 7.47 13.22
C LEU A 165 -7.19 7.14 14.69
N SER A 166 -8.18 7.26 15.58
CA SER A 166 -8.02 6.87 16.98
C SER A 166 -7.70 5.38 17.12
N LEU A 167 -8.40 4.54 16.36
CA LEU A 167 -8.14 3.09 16.31
C LEU A 167 -6.73 2.78 15.82
N VAL A 168 -6.23 3.47 14.78
CA VAL A 168 -4.85 3.32 14.30
C VAL A 168 -3.85 3.62 15.43
N VAL A 169 -4.01 4.74 16.12
CA VAL A 169 -3.12 5.14 17.23
C VAL A 169 -3.19 4.15 18.39
N GLU A 170 -4.38 3.69 18.74
CA GLU A 170 -4.59 2.72 19.81
C GLU A 170 -3.91 1.38 19.51
N ILE A 171 -4.13 0.82 18.31
CA ILE A 171 -3.45 -0.41 17.89
C ILE A 171 -1.94 -0.20 17.83
N ALA A 172 -1.49 0.94 17.32
CA ALA A 172 -0.06 1.22 17.19
C ALA A 172 0.65 1.17 18.55
N ARG A 173 0.05 1.79 19.58
CA ARG A 173 0.57 1.74 20.96
C ARG A 173 0.56 0.34 21.55
N GLU A 174 -0.46 -0.46 21.26
CA GLU A 174 -0.58 -1.82 21.79
C GLU A 174 0.39 -2.81 21.12
N VAL A 175 0.79 -2.57 19.86
CA VAL A 175 1.66 -3.46 19.09
C VAL A 175 3.13 -3.05 19.19
N TRP A 176 3.44 -1.76 19.10
CA TRP A 176 4.82 -1.25 19.02
C TRP A 176 5.31 -0.49 20.27
N GLY A 177 4.42 -0.17 21.22
CA GLY A 177 4.73 0.65 22.42
C GLY A 177 4.63 2.15 22.17
#